data_AF-A0A7V5APC1-F1
#
_entry.id   AF-A0A7V5APC1-F1
#
_cell.length_a   1.000
_cell.length_b   1.000
_cell.length_c   1.000
_cell.angle_alpha   90.00
_cell.angle_beta   90.00
_cell.angle_gamma   90.00
#
_symmetry.space_group_name_H-M   'P 1'
#
loop_
_entity.id
_entity.type
_entity.pdbx_description
1 polymer ?
#
loop_
_entity_poly.entity_id
_entity_poly.type
_entity_poly.pdbx_seq_one_letter_code
_entity_poly.pdbx_strand_id
1 'polypeptide(L)' 'MSRVSPKEVHYVLKQYLLVDGFHLVIDLEKSKGVYICNAIDGSLYLDCYTFFATQPLGHNHPKMFE' A
#
# COMPACT_ATOMS: atom_id res chain seq x y z
N MET A 1 7.76 -17.25 -10.90
CA MET A 1 7.23 -16.55 -9.70
C MET A 1 5.72 -16.58 -9.80
N SER A 2 5.02 -17.22 -8.87
CA SER A 2 3.55 -17.10 -8.82
C SER A 2 3.21 -15.65 -8.50
N ARG A 3 2.47 -14.99 -9.40
CA ARG A 3 1.94 -13.66 -9.14
C ARG A 3 0.77 -13.82 -8.18
N VAL A 4 0.92 -13.35 -6.94
CA VAL A 4 -0.18 -13.25 -5.97
C VAL A 4 -1.05 -12.09 -6.41
N SER A 5 -2.36 -12.30 -6.60
CA SER A 5 -3.26 -11.19 -6.89
C SER A 5 -3.46 -10.32 -5.65
N PRO A 6 -3.76 -9.01 -5.79
CA PRO A 6 -4.03 -8.14 -4.63
C PRO A 6 -5.07 -8.72 -3.66
N LYS A 7 -6.11 -9.38 -4.18
CA LYS A 7 -7.18 -10.00 -3.38
C LYS A 7 -6.70 -11.19 -2.54
N GLU A 8 -5.57 -11.80 -2.88
CA GLU A 8 -5.02 -12.98 -2.20
C GLU A 8 -3.93 -12.62 -1.19
N VAL A 9 -3.45 -11.37 -1.14
CA VAL A 9 -2.30 -10.96 -0.30
C VAL A 9 -2.50 -11.33 1.17
N HIS A 10 -3.62 -10.90 1.79
CA HIS A 10 -3.89 -11.23 3.19
C HIS A 10 -4.11 -12.74 3.41
N TYR A 11 -4.64 -13.46 2.42
CA TYR A 11 -4.83 -14.92 2.50
C TYR A 11 -3.48 -15.66 2.50
N VAL A 12 -2.51 -15.20 1.74
CA VAL A 12 -1.17 -15.79 1.71
C VAL A 12 -0.40 -15.43 2.99
N LEU A 13 -0.44 -14.16 3.42
CA LEU A 13 0.28 -13.70 4.62
C LEU A 13 -0.19 -14.42 5.89
N LYS A 14 -1.51 -14.65 6.06
CA LYS A 14 -2.06 -15.31 7.26
C LYS A 14 -1.61 -16.77 7.45
N GLN A 15 -1.03 -17.39 6.43
CA GLN A 15 -0.48 -18.75 6.56
C GLN A 15 0.78 -18.77 7.43
N TYR A 16 1.46 -17.63 7.59
CA TYR A 16 2.77 -17.55 8.24
C TYR A 16 2.90 -16.39 9.25
N LEU A 17 2.02 -15.39 9.18
CA LEU A 17 2.06 -14.19 10.01
C LEU A 17 0.69 -13.91 10.62
N LEU A 18 0.66 -13.24 11.77
CA LEU A 18 -0.55 -12.59 12.26
C LEU A 18 -0.86 -11.39 11.34
N VAL A 19 -2.08 -11.32 10.81
CA VAL A 19 -2.52 -10.27 9.89
C VAL A 19 -3.54 -9.39 10.59
N ASP A 20 -3.06 -8.51 11.47
CA ASP A 20 -3.84 -7.60 12.32
C ASP A 20 -3.68 -6.11 11.94
N GLY A 21 -2.94 -5.83 10.86
CA GLY A 21 -2.84 -4.50 10.29
C GLY A 21 -4.07 -4.06 9.49
N PHE A 22 -3.93 -2.97 8.73
CA PHE A 22 -5.01 -2.48 7.87
C PHE A 22 -5.41 -3.49 6.79
N HIS A 23 -6.72 -3.55 6.48
CA HIS A 23 -7.28 -4.34 5.38
C HIS A 23 -7.10 -3.63 4.02
N LEU A 24 -5.88 -3.19 3.75
CA LEU A 24 -5.48 -2.46 2.55
C LEU A 24 -4.32 -3.20 1.88
N VAL A 25 -4.33 -3.24 0.55
CA VAL A 25 -3.18 -3.67 -0.24
C VAL A 25 -2.71 -2.48 -1.05
N ILE A 26 -1.51 -1.98 -0.76
CA ILE A 26 -1.01 -0.74 -1.33
C ILE A 26 -0.57 -0.98 -2.77
N ASP A 27 -1.15 -0.24 -3.72
CA ASP A 27 -0.62 -0.13 -5.07
C ASP A 27 0.57 0.84 -5.05
N LEU A 28 1.79 0.30 -5.07
CA LEU A 28 3.02 1.07 -4.95
C LEU A 28 3.28 1.98 -6.15
N GLU A 29 2.71 1.70 -7.32
CA GLU A 29 2.91 2.53 -8.52
C GLU A 29 1.86 3.65 -8.58
N LYS A 30 0.60 3.34 -8.23
CA LYS A 30 -0.50 4.30 -8.35
C LYS A 30 -0.69 5.22 -7.14
N SER A 31 -0.17 4.86 -5.97
CA SER A 31 -0.21 5.75 -4.79
C SER A 31 0.63 7.01 -5.06
N LYS A 32 0.15 8.20 -4.68
CA LYS A 32 0.83 9.47 -5.01
C LYS A 32 0.52 10.58 -4.03
N GLY A 33 1.55 11.31 -3.63
CA GLY A 33 1.45 12.39 -2.65
C GLY A 33 0.89 11.86 -1.33
N VAL A 34 -0.18 12.49 -0.84
CA VAL A 34 -0.88 12.12 0.39
C VAL A 34 -1.99 11.07 0.19
N TYR A 35 -2.01 10.38 -0.95
CA TYR A 35 -3.04 9.38 -1.24
C TYR A 35 -2.45 7.97 -1.45
N ILE A 36 -3.02 7.00 -0.73
CA ILE A 36 -2.81 5.56 -0.92
C ILE A 36 -3.87 5.04 -1.89
N CYS A 37 -3.45 4.34 -2.94
CA CYS A 37 -4.34 3.61 -3.83
C CYS A 37 -4.46 2.15 -3.36
N ASN A 38 -5.68 1.68 -3.10
CA ASN A 38 -5.92 0.29 -2.76
C ASN A 38 -5.92 -0.58 -4.03
N ALA A 39 -4.95 -1.49 -4.14
CA ALA A 39 -4.79 -2.37 -5.30
C ALA A 39 -5.96 -3.36 -5.50
N ILE A 40 -6.82 -3.55 -4.48
CA ILE A 40 -7.96 -4.47 -4.56
C ILE A 40 -9.09 -3.93 -5.46
N ASP A 41 -9.40 -2.63 -5.33
CA ASP A 41 -10.57 -1.99 -5.96
C ASP A 41 -10.29 -0.63 -6.60
N GLY A 42 -9.08 -0.08 -6.43
CA GLY A 42 -8.66 1.23 -6.94
C GLY A 42 -9.13 2.42 -6.12
N SER A 43 -9.73 2.21 -4.94
CA SER A 43 -10.13 3.29 -4.05
C SER A 43 -8.93 4.09 -3.53
N LEU A 44 -9.13 5.40 -3.32
CA LEU A 44 -8.10 6.31 -2.83
C LEU A 44 -8.37 6.67 -1.37
N TYR A 45 -7.35 6.51 -0.54
CA TYR A 45 -7.38 6.85 0.88
C TYR A 45 -6.46 8.04 1.13
N LEU A 46 -6.97 9.07 1.81
CA LEU A 46 -6.13 10.15 2.33
C LEU A 46 -5.25 9.59 3.46
N ASP A 47 -3.94 9.72 3.30
CA ASP A 47 -2.95 9.22 4.24
C ASP A 47 -2.61 10.28 5.30
N CYS A 48 -3.29 10.19 6.44
CA CYS A 48 -2.96 10.94 7.65
C CYS A 48 -2.08 10.13 8.62
N TYR A 49 -1.53 9.00 8.18
CA TYR A 49 -0.74 8.08 8.99
C TYR A 49 0.74 8.11 8.62
N THR A 50 1.06 8.18 7.32
CA THR A 50 2.41 8.36 6.77
C THR A 50 3.42 7.34 7.30
N PHE A 51 2.97 6.08 7.44
CA PHE A 51 3.75 4.95 7.92
C PHE A 51 4.44 5.23 9.25
N PHE A 52 3.67 5.47 10.32
CA PHE A 52 4.20 5.89 11.62
C PHE A 52 4.97 7.22 11.54
N ALA A 53 4.48 8.16 10.72
CA ALA A 53 5.14 9.45 10.47
C ALA A 53 6.58 9.35 9.90
N THR A 54 6.94 8.22 9.30
CA THR A 54 8.29 8.00 8.74
C THR A 54 8.41 8.40 7.26
N GLN A 55 7.29 8.69 6.59
CA GLN A 55 7.27 9.06 5.16
C GLN A 55 6.92 10.55 4.95
N PRO A 56 7.89 11.48 5.06
CA PRO A 56 7.62 12.92 5.04
C PRO A 56 7.24 13.48 3.65
N LEU A 57 7.60 12.79 2.57
CA LEU A 57 7.33 13.25 1.19
C LEU A 57 6.07 12.63 0.57
N GLY A 58 5.37 11.77 1.31
CA GLY A 58 4.28 10.96 0.77
C GLY A 58 4.74 9.96 -0.29
N HIS A 59 3.78 9.37 -1.01
CA HIS A 59 4.05 8.36 -2.04
C HIS A 59 4.55 8.99 -3.34
N ASN A 60 5.53 8.35 -3.97
CA ASN A 60 5.98 8.62 -5.33
C ASN A 60 6.20 10.10 -5.65
N HIS A 61 6.94 10.78 -4.78
CA HIS A 61 7.30 12.18 -4.97
C HIS A 61 8.08 12.36 -6.30
N PRO A 62 7.68 13.28 -7.21
CA PRO A 62 8.25 13.35 -8.57
C PRO A 62 9.77 13.51 -8.63
N LYS A 63 10.37 14.17 -7.63
CA LYS A 63 11.83 14.36 -7.55
C LYS A 63 12.63 13.12 -7.10
N MET A 64 11.99 11.98 -6.88
CA MET A 64 12.66 10.74 -6.46
C MET A 64 12.92 9.77 -7.62
N PHE A 65 12.48 10.09 -8.84
CA PHE A 65 12.57 9.22 -10.01
C PHE A 65 13.54 9.75 -11.08
N GLU A 66 14.68 10.28 -10.64
CA GLU A 66 15.78 10.70 -11.53
C GLU A 66 16.53 9.49 -12.12
#